data_AF-A0A0A1ZTZ8-F1
#
_entry.id   AF-A0A0A1ZTZ8-F1
#
_cell.length_a   1.000
_cell.length_b   1.000
_cell.length_c   1.000
_cell.angle_alpha   90.00
_cell.angle_beta   90.00
_cell.angle_gamma   90.00
#
_symmetry.space_group_name_H-M   'P 1'
#
loop_
_entity.id
_entity.type
_entity.pdbx_description
1 polymer ?
#
loop_
_entity_poly.entity_id
_entity_poly.type
_entity_poly.pdbx_seq_one_letter_code
_entity_poly.pdbx_strand_id
1 'polypeptide(L)' 'MFLILIIGIQNSSEKRKVNLIIRDTIRLPVSFIVGVSFISGSLVGSLLLLNPKKDIN' A
#
# COMPACT_ATOMS: atom_id res chain seq x y z
N MET A 1 -7.11 -2.51 -13.35
CA MET A 1 -6.43 -2.96 -12.11
C MET A 1 -6.67 -2.00 -10.94
N PHE A 2 -6.25 -0.73 -11.01
CA PHE A 2 -6.46 0.22 -9.92
C PHE A 2 -7.93 0.52 -9.58
N LEU A 3 -8.85 0.51 -10.55
CA LEU A 3 -10.30 0.64 -10.31
C LEU A 3 -10.88 -0.49 -9.46
N ILE A 4 -10.48 -1.74 -9.70
CA ILE A 4 -10.92 -2.90 -8.91
C ILE A 4 -10.39 -2.82 -7.48
N LEU A 5 -9.14 -2.35 -7.32
CA LEU A 5 -8.56 -2.06 -6.01
C LEU A 5 -9.35 -0.97 -5.28
N ILE A 6 -9.67 0.15 -5.93
CA ILE A 6 -10.45 1.25 -5.33
C ILE A 6 -11.85 0.79 -4.91
N ILE A 7 -12.52 -0.02 -5.74
CA ILE A 7 -13.85 -0.56 -5.42
C ILE A 7 -13.77 -1.53 -4.23
N GLY A 8 -12.80 -2.45 -4.22
CA GLY A 8 -12.60 -3.37 -3.09
C GLY A 8 -12.20 -2.66 -1.79
N ILE A 9 -11.42 -1.58 -1.89
CA ILE A 9 -11.07 -0.69 -0.77
C ILE A 9 -12.33 -0.09 -0.13
N GLN A 10 -13.30 0.34 -0.94
CA GLN A 10 -14.51 1.00 -0.43
C GLN A 10 -15.63 0.03 -0.04
N ASN A 11 -15.71 -1.16 -0.64
CA ASN A 11 -16.77 -2.12 -0.38
C ASN A 11 -16.56 -2.99 0.88
N SER A 12 -15.49 -2.74 1.65
CA SER A 12 -15.21 -3.48 2.88
C SER A 12 -15.95 -2.89 4.09
N SER A 13 -16.82 -3.70 4.68
CA SER A 13 -17.51 -3.41 5.94
C SER A 13 -16.62 -3.60 7.17
N GLU A 14 -15.61 -4.48 7.06
CA GLU A 14 -14.71 -4.84 8.15
C GLU A 14 -13.65 -3.77 8.37
N LYS A 15 -13.77 -3.05 9.49
CA LYS A 15 -12.87 -1.97 9.90
C LYS A 15 -12.05 -2.40 11.10
N ARG A 16 -10.74 -2.14 11.07
CA ARG A 16 -9.81 -2.44 12.14
C ARG A 16 -9.16 -1.16 12.66
N LYS A 17 -8.93 -1.10 13.98
CA LYS A 17 -8.14 -0.01 14.58
C LYS A 17 -6.69 -0.18 14.15
N VAL A 18 -6.12 0.85 13.56
CA VAL A 18 -4.71 0.89 13.17
C VAL A 18 -4.09 2.20 13.61
N ASN A 19 -2.84 2.14 14.04
CA ASN A 19 -2.05 3.31 14.37
C ASN A 19 -1.33 3.79 13.10
N LEU A 20 -1.95 4.71 12.36
CA LEU A 20 -1.33 5.30 11.16
C LEU A 20 -0.38 6.45 11.48
N ILE A 21 -0.68 7.21 12.54
CA ILE A 21 0.12 8.31 13.03
C ILE A 21 0.33 8.03 14.52
N ILE A 22 1.58 7.91 14.95
CA ILE A 22 2.11 7.47 16.26
C ILE A 22 1.22 7.72 17.50
N ARG A 23 0.38 8.76 17.50
CA ARG A 23 -0.45 9.20 18.63
C ARG A 23 -1.92 8.80 18.56
N ASP A 24 -2.49 8.51 17.37
CA ASP A 24 -3.93 8.26 17.21
C ASP A 24 -4.22 6.98 16.42
N THR A 25 -4.99 6.07 17.04
CA THR A 25 -5.52 4.91 16.33
C THR A 25 -6.82 5.27 15.63
N ILE A 26 -6.87 5.14 14.31
CA ILE A 26 -8.08 5.34 13.52
C ILE A 26 -8.65 4.00 13.03
N ARG A 27 -9.96 3.93 12.83
CA ARG A 27 -10.61 2.74 12.26
C ARG A 27 -10.61 2.85 10.75
N LEU A 28 -9.93 1.92 10.09
CA LEU A 28 -9.88 1.87 8.63
C LEU A 28 -10.37 0.52 8.09
N PRO A 29 -10.98 0.49 6.90
CA PRO A 29 -11.29 -0.75 6.21
C PRO A 29 -10.03 -1.59 6.00
N VAL A 30 -10.11 -2.90 6.18
CA VAL A 30 -8.97 -3.79 5.97
C VAL A 30 -8.44 -3.70 4.54
N SER A 31 -9.35 -3.57 3.57
CA SER A 31 -9.03 -3.42 2.16
C SER A 31 -8.23 -2.15 1.85
N PHE A 32 -8.48 -1.04 2.57
CA PHE A 32 -7.66 0.19 2.46
C PHE A 32 -6.20 -0.09 2.81
N ILE A 33 -5.96 -0.80 3.92
CA ILE A 33 -4.60 -1.14 4.39
C ILE A 33 -3.88 -2.01 3.34
N VAL A 34 -4.57 -3.02 2.80
CA VAL A 34 -4.03 -3.91 1.76
C VAL A 34 -3.72 -3.12 0.47
N GLY A 35 -4.63 -2.25 0.05
CA GLY A 35 -4.48 -1.43 -1.15
C GLY A 35 -3.30 -0.48 -1.07
N VAL A 36 -3.16 0.26 0.03
CA VAL A 36 -2.01 1.15 0.25
C VAL A 36 -0.71 0.34 0.30
N SER A 37 -0.69 -0.81 0.99
CA SER A 37 0.49 -1.68 1.08
C SER A 37 0.96 -2.16 -0.30
N PHE A 38 0.03 -2.60 -1.15
CA PHE A 38 0.33 -3.03 -2.52
C PHE A 38 0.94 -1.89 -3.34
N ILE A 39 0.33 -0.71 -3.31
CA ILE A 39 0.82 0.47 -4.06
C ILE A 39 2.23 0.87 -3.58
N SER A 40 2.43 0.97 -2.26
CA SER A 40 3.73 1.34 -1.69
C SER A 40 4.80 0.29 -1.98
N GLY A 41 4.48 -1.00 -1.87
CA GLY A 41 5.42 -2.08 -2.19
C GLY A 41 5.82 -2.09 -3.67
N SER A 42 4.86 -1.85 -4.56
CA SER A 42 5.11 -1.73 -6.00
C SER A 42 6.04 -0.56 -6.32
N LEU A 43 5.81 0.59 -5.68
CA LEU A 43 6.64 1.78 -5.87
C LEU A 43 8.06 1.54 -5.36
N VAL A 44 8.21 1.01 -4.14
CA VAL A 44 9.53 0.67 -3.57
C VAL A 44 10.27 -0.34 -4.44
N GLY A 45 9.61 -1.41 -4.88
CA GLY A 45 10.20 -2.40 -5.79
C GLY A 45 10.65 -1.79 -7.11
N SER A 46 9.88 -0.85 -7.66
CA SER A 46 10.24 -0.13 -8.88
C SER A 46 11.44 0.80 -8.67
N LEU A 47 11.54 1.46 -7.52
CA LEU A 47 12.69 2.29 -7.16
C LEU A 47 13.97 1.47 -6.96
N LEU A 48 13.86 0.25 -6.42
CA LEU A 48 15.01 -0.66 -6.30
C LEU A 48 15.54 -1.13 -7.66
N LEU A 49 14.65 -1.32 -8.64
CA LEU A 49 15.02 -1.67 -10.03
C LEU A 49 15.67 -0.51 -10.79
N LEU A 50 15.47 0.74 -10.34
CA LEU A 50 16.08 1.95 -10.93
C LEU A 50 17.53 2.17 -10.51
N ASN A 51 18.12 1.28 -9.71
CA ASN A 51 19.56 1.28 -9.48
C ASN A 51 20.19 0.31 -10.50
N PRO A 52 20.53 0.76 -11.73
CA PRO A 52 21.29 -0.08 -12.63
C PRO A 52 22.60 -0.35 -11.91
N LYS A 53 22.85 -1.62 -11.62
CA LYS A 53 24.22 -2.06 -11.38
C LYS A 53 24.97 -1.60 -12.63
N LYS A 54 25.77 -0.53 -12.50
CA LYS A 54 26.74 -0.15 -13.52
C LYS A 54 27.58 -1.40 -13.72
N ASP A 55 27.39 -2.08 -14.84
CA ASP A 55 28.23 -3.21 -15.19
C ASP A 55 29.66 -2.67 -15.23
N ILE A 56 30.45 -3.08 -14.23
CA ILE A 56 31.89 -2.94 -14.22
C ILE A 56 32.42 -4.19 -14.91
N ASN A 57 32.33 -4.23 -16.24
CA ASN A 57 33.30 -4.75 -17.20
C ASN A 57 32.69 -4.82 -18.60
#